data_AF-A0A2E5Y5T1-F1
#
_entry.id   AF-A0A2E5Y5T1-F1
#
_cell.length_a   1.000
_cell.length_b   1.000
_cell.length_c   1.000
_cell.angle_alpha   90.00
_cell.angle_beta   90.00
_cell.angle_gamma   90.00
#
_symmetry.space_group_name_H-M   'P 1'
#
loop_
_entity.id
_entity.type
_entity.pdbx_description
1 polymer ?
#
loop_
_entity_poly.entity_id
_entity_poly.type
_entity_poly.pdbx_seq_one_letter_code
_entity_poly.pdbx_strand_id
1 'polypeptide(L)'
;MKTEKETKQDELAAIGIGAMIVFIALILVAAVAAAVIIQTAEKLQQNAQASGDDTQEQMSTKVILLSTVIDDMTGGAEELFSTFELAPGSEPIQGDDLAYTVICDDGAGSAAFDDGDFSGATLHDGDGEGGVAITLNPGTTYVVVIDVPTCGPTANTDHILVISVIGGGSTYEELQYGSAPAVGDVVV
;
A
#
# COMPACT_ATOMS: atom_id res chain seq x y z
N MET A 1 -73.52 -44.41 14.01
CA MET A 1 -73.29 -42.99 14.36
C MET A 1 -72.06 -42.75 15.25
N LYS A 2 -71.73 -43.61 16.23
CA LYS A 2 -70.48 -43.45 17.03
C LYS A 2 -69.20 -43.67 16.21
N THR A 3 -69.14 -44.70 15.38
CA THR A 3 -67.94 -45.11 14.63
C THR A 3 -67.51 -44.12 13.53
N GLU A 4 -68.45 -43.43 12.88
CA GLU A 4 -68.15 -42.37 11.89
C GLU A 4 -67.59 -41.08 12.52
N LYS A 5 -67.82 -40.87 13.82
CA LYS A 5 -67.30 -39.69 14.53
C LYS A 5 -65.85 -39.89 14.97
N GLU A 6 -65.48 -41.11 15.34
CA GLU A 6 -64.10 -41.48 15.71
C GLU A 6 -63.17 -41.45 14.50
N THR A 7 -63.55 -42.02 13.35
CA THR A 7 -62.72 -41.97 12.13
C THR A 7 -62.44 -40.55 11.64
N LYS A 8 -63.42 -39.65 11.73
CA LYS A 8 -63.21 -38.22 11.41
C LYS A 8 -62.29 -37.51 12.41
N GLN A 9 -62.30 -37.90 13.68
CA GLN A 9 -61.38 -37.35 14.67
C GLN A 9 -59.94 -37.83 14.45
N ASP A 10 -59.75 -39.11 14.11
CA ASP A 10 -58.43 -39.66 13.80
C ASP A 10 -57.83 -39.03 12.53
N GLU A 11 -58.67 -38.78 11.52
CA GLU A 11 -58.25 -38.10 10.29
C GLU A 11 -57.84 -36.63 10.56
N LEU A 12 -58.59 -35.91 11.41
CA LEU A 12 -58.22 -34.57 11.85
C LEU A 12 -56.93 -34.55 12.69
N ALA A 13 -56.74 -35.54 13.56
CA ALA A 13 -55.52 -35.69 14.34
C ALA A 13 -54.31 -35.97 13.45
N ALA A 14 -54.44 -36.85 12.45
CA ALA A 14 -53.39 -37.15 11.48
C ALA A 14 -53.00 -35.92 10.64
N ILE A 15 -53.97 -35.12 10.20
CA ILE A 15 -53.72 -33.84 9.50
C ILE A 15 -52.97 -32.86 10.41
N GLY A 16 -53.34 -32.78 11.69
CA GLY A 16 -52.67 -31.92 12.67
C GLY A 16 -51.20 -32.29 12.89
N ILE A 17 -50.90 -33.59 12.98
CA ILE A 17 -49.51 -34.07 13.08
C ILE A 17 -48.74 -33.76 11.79
N GLY A 18 -49.34 -33.97 10.62
CA GLY A 18 -48.73 -33.61 9.33
C GLY A 18 -48.42 -32.11 9.24
N ALA A 19 -49.33 -31.25 9.71
CA ALA A 19 -49.13 -29.81 9.74
C ALA A 19 -47.98 -29.39 10.68
N MET A 20 -47.86 -30.01 11.85
CA MET A 20 -46.75 -29.76 12.78
C MET A 20 -45.39 -30.18 12.21
N ILE A 21 -45.33 -31.30 11.49
CA ILE A 21 -44.09 -31.77 10.85
C ILE A 21 -43.62 -30.76 9.80
N VAL A 22 -44.52 -30.29 8.93
CA VAL A 22 -44.18 -29.29 7.91
C VAL A 22 -43.78 -27.97 8.57
N PHE A 23 -44.44 -27.57 9.64
CA PHE A 23 -44.10 -26.36 10.38
C PHE A 23 -42.66 -26.41 10.93
N ILE A 24 -42.27 -27.53 11.56
CA ILE A 24 -40.91 -27.71 12.07
C ILE A 24 -39.90 -27.73 10.90
N ALA A 25 -40.21 -28.43 9.81
CA ALA A 25 -39.34 -28.47 8.64
C ALA A 25 -39.09 -27.08 8.05
N LEU A 26 -40.13 -26.24 7.95
CA LEU A 26 -40.02 -24.86 7.48
C LEU A 26 -39.14 -24.00 8.39
N ILE A 27 -39.24 -24.18 9.71
CA ILE A 27 -38.38 -23.47 10.67
C ILE A 27 -36.91 -23.87 10.47
N LEU A 28 -36.62 -25.15 10.28
CA LEU A 28 -35.24 -25.63 10.07
C LEU A 28 -34.64 -25.08 8.77
N VAL A 29 -35.41 -25.07 7.68
CA VAL A 29 -34.97 -24.48 6.40
C VAL A 29 -34.74 -22.97 6.55
N ALA A 30 -35.64 -22.26 7.23
CA ALA A 30 -35.50 -20.84 7.49
C ALA A 30 -34.25 -20.53 8.34
N ALA A 31 -33.93 -21.37 9.34
CA ALA A 31 -32.74 -21.20 10.17
C ALA A 31 -31.44 -21.36 9.38
N VAL A 32 -31.35 -22.37 8.49
CA VAL A 32 -30.17 -22.55 7.63
C VAL A 32 -30.03 -21.40 6.65
N ALA A 33 -31.13 -20.95 6.03
CA ALA A 33 -31.11 -19.82 5.12
C ALA A 33 -30.65 -18.53 5.83
N ALA A 34 -31.16 -18.26 7.04
CA ALA A 34 -30.76 -17.10 7.85
C ALA A 34 -29.26 -17.15 8.19
N ALA A 35 -28.73 -18.32 8.57
CA ALA A 35 -27.31 -18.49 8.88
C ALA A 35 -26.41 -18.14 7.68
N VAL A 36 -26.76 -18.60 6.47
CA VAL A 36 -26.01 -18.31 5.25
C VAL A 36 -26.09 -16.83 4.87
N ILE A 37 -27.27 -16.21 5.03
CA ILE A 37 -27.45 -14.77 4.80
C ILE A 37 -26.57 -13.96 5.76
N ILE A 38 -26.57 -14.30 7.05
CA ILE A 38 -25.75 -13.62 8.06
C ILE A 38 -24.26 -13.78 7.73
N GLN A 39 -23.81 -15.00 7.48
CA GLN A 39 -22.41 -15.28 7.14
C GLN A 39 -21.95 -14.50 5.91
N THR A 40 -22.81 -14.40 4.90
CA THR A 40 -22.49 -13.64 3.69
C THR A 40 -22.45 -12.14 3.98
N ALA A 41 -23.40 -11.62 4.77
CA ALA A 41 -23.42 -10.23 5.19
C ALA A 41 -22.19 -9.87 6.03
N GLU A 42 -21.76 -10.73 6.95
CA GLU A 42 -20.55 -10.55 7.77
C GLU A 42 -19.29 -10.57 6.90
N LYS A 43 -19.18 -11.54 5.98
CA LYS A 43 -18.05 -11.60 5.05
C LYS A 43 -17.97 -10.38 4.15
N LEU A 44 -19.11 -9.91 3.63
CA LEU A 44 -19.16 -8.69 2.83
C LEU A 44 -18.75 -7.46 3.65
N GLN A 45 -19.16 -7.38 4.93
CA GLN A 45 -18.75 -6.29 5.82
C GLN A 45 -17.25 -6.33 6.14
N GLN A 46 -16.69 -7.50 6.43
CA GLN A 46 -15.26 -7.66 6.68
C GLN A 46 -14.43 -7.31 5.44
N ASN A 47 -14.84 -7.79 4.26
CA ASN A 47 -14.18 -7.44 3.00
C ASN A 47 -14.29 -5.93 2.71
N ALA A 48 -15.43 -5.31 3.01
CA ALA A 48 -15.61 -3.87 2.83
C ALA A 48 -14.76 -3.05 3.80
N GLN A 49 -14.58 -3.52 5.04
CA GLN A 49 -13.69 -2.91 6.02
C GLN A 49 -12.23 -3.04 5.57
N ALA A 50 -11.77 -4.26 5.27
CA ALA A 50 -10.41 -4.51 4.79
C ALA A 50 -10.07 -3.68 3.54
N SER A 51 -10.95 -3.65 2.53
CA SER A 51 -10.74 -2.81 1.35
C SER A 51 -10.74 -1.30 1.67
N GLY A 52 -11.51 -0.89 2.69
CA GLY A 52 -11.52 0.50 3.17
C GLY A 52 -10.21 0.86 3.87
N ASP A 53 -9.68 -0.05 4.68
CA ASP A 53 -8.40 0.08 5.38
C ASP A 53 -7.25 0.11 4.35
N ASP A 54 -7.20 -0.83 3.40
CA ASP A 54 -6.20 -0.86 2.32
C ASP A 54 -6.22 0.45 1.49
N THR A 55 -7.42 0.98 1.20
CA THR A 55 -7.54 2.25 0.46
C THR A 55 -7.08 3.44 1.30
N GLN A 56 -7.36 3.42 2.60
CA GLN A 56 -6.89 4.45 3.51
C GLN A 56 -5.37 4.43 3.61
N GLU A 57 -4.76 3.24 3.73
CA GLU A 57 -3.31 3.08 3.76
C GLU A 57 -2.67 3.57 2.46
N GLN A 58 -3.21 3.19 1.29
CA GLN A 58 -2.73 3.68 0.00
C GLN A 58 -2.81 5.21 -0.18
N MET A 59 -3.77 5.85 0.48
CA MET A 59 -3.94 7.31 0.44
C MET A 59 -3.13 8.05 1.52
N SER A 60 -2.88 7.41 2.65
CA SER A 60 -2.25 8.01 3.84
C SER A 60 -0.73 7.78 3.89
N THR A 61 -0.27 6.64 3.36
CA THR A 61 1.14 6.27 3.35
C THR A 61 1.82 6.83 2.12
N LYS A 62 2.61 7.89 2.31
CA LYS A 62 3.37 8.55 1.24
C LYS A 62 4.70 9.07 1.80
N VAL A 63 5.76 9.03 1.00
CA VAL A 63 7.04 9.69 1.33
C VAL A 63 7.02 11.13 0.86
N ILE A 64 7.40 12.08 1.71
CA ILE A 64 7.60 13.47 1.34
C ILE A 64 9.11 13.68 1.22
N LEU A 65 9.57 14.01 0.01
CA LEU A 65 10.94 14.43 -0.22
C LEU A 65 11.07 15.90 0.23
N LEU A 66 12.06 16.19 1.07
CA LEU A 66 12.28 17.52 1.61
C LEU A 66 13.34 18.28 0.81
N SER A 67 14.44 17.60 0.49
CA SER A 67 15.50 18.15 -0.36
C SER A 67 16.40 17.03 -0.86
N THR A 68 16.98 17.24 -2.04
CA THR A 68 18.00 16.36 -2.61
C THR A 68 19.20 17.20 -3.01
N VAL A 69 20.38 16.71 -2.66
CA VAL A 69 21.66 17.33 -3.01
C VAL A 69 22.54 16.35 -3.75
N ILE A 70 23.40 16.86 -4.61
CA ILE A 70 24.40 16.04 -5.30
C ILE A 70 25.51 15.67 -4.31
N ASP A 71 25.77 14.37 -4.11
CA ASP A 71 26.81 13.91 -3.17
C ASP A 71 28.08 13.45 -3.89
N ASP A 72 27.94 12.63 -4.94
CA ASP A 72 29.06 12.26 -5.81
C ASP A 72 28.70 12.38 -7.30
N MET A 73 29.69 12.78 -8.08
CA MET A 73 29.67 12.95 -9.54
C MET A 73 30.70 12.05 -10.22
N THR A 74 31.25 11.07 -9.49
CA THR A 74 32.29 10.18 -9.99
C THR A 74 31.68 9.22 -11.00
N GLY A 75 32.16 9.27 -12.25
CA GLY A 75 31.58 8.50 -13.36
C GLY A 75 31.41 7.00 -13.07
N GLY A 76 30.15 6.54 -13.05
CA GLY A 76 29.76 5.16 -12.74
C GLY A 76 29.48 4.87 -11.26
N ALA A 77 29.47 5.90 -10.41
CA ALA A 77 29.14 5.87 -8.98
C ALA A 77 28.54 7.24 -8.57
N GLU A 78 27.70 7.82 -9.42
CA GLU A 78 27.00 9.06 -9.13
C GLU A 78 25.94 8.83 -8.05
N GLU A 79 25.91 9.73 -7.06
CA GLU A 79 25.12 9.57 -5.84
C GLU A 79 24.37 10.88 -5.52
N LEU A 80 23.10 10.75 -5.14
CA LEU A 80 22.26 11.85 -4.67
C LEU A 80 21.91 11.64 -3.19
N PHE A 81 22.21 12.62 -2.36
CA PHE A 81 21.82 12.58 -0.95
C PHE A 81 20.43 13.20 -0.78
N SER A 82 19.46 12.38 -0.42
CA SER A 82 18.05 12.76 -0.28
C SER A 82 17.62 12.77 1.17
N THR A 83 17.05 13.89 1.60
CA THR A 83 16.37 14.04 2.89
C THR A 83 14.88 13.89 2.70
N PHE A 84 14.25 13.01 3.48
CA PHE A 84 12.83 12.69 3.34
C PHE A 84 12.16 12.43 4.70
N GLU A 85 10.85 12.46 4.72
CA GLU A 85 10.02 12.05 5.86
C GLU A 85 8.78 11.30 5.37
N LEU A 86 8.17 10.50 6.24
CA LEU A 86 6.84 9.94 5.95
C LEU A 86 5.76 10.97 6.22
N ALA A 87 4.73 10.97 5.37
CA ALA A 87 3.60 11.87 5.50
C ALA A 87 2.91 11.72 6.88
N PRO A 88 2.35 12.82 7.43
CA PRO A 88 1.63 12.74 8.69
C PRO A 88 0.40 11.84 8.55
N GLY A 89 0.31 10.83 9.42
CA GLY A 89 -0.77 9.83 9.39
C GLY A 89 -0.42 8.54 8.64
N SER A 90 0.78 8.43 8.07
CA SER A 90 1.30 7.14 7.57
C SER A 90 1.57 6.18 8.73
N GLU A 91 1.46 4.89 8.48
CA GLU A 91 1.93 3.87 9.43
C GLU A 91 3.45 3.68 9.29
N PRO A 92 4.14 3.17 10.33
CA PRO A 92 5.56 2.84 10.23
C PRO A 92 5.81 1.82 9.12
N ILE A 93 6.82 2.08 8.29
CA ILE A 93 7.18 1.22 7.16
C ILE A 93 8.66 0.88 7.20
N GLN A 94 9.05 -0.24 6.60
CA GLN A 94 10.45 -0.61 6.52
C GLN A 94 11.12 0.07 5.31
N GLY A 95 12.40 0.42 5.42
CA GLY A 95 13.14 1.09 4.34
C GLY A 95 13.20 0.27 3.03
N ASP A 96 13.19 -1.06 3.11
CA ASP A 96 13.15 -1.96 1.95
C ASP A 96 11.76 -2.04 1.28
N ASP A 97 10.70 -1.57 1.94
CA ASP A 97 9.37 -1.43 1.34
C ASP A 97 9.19 -0.09 0.59
N LEU A 98 10.22 0.75 0.59
CA LEU A 98 10.32 1.95 -0.22
C LEU A 98 11.26 1.70 -1.39
N ALA A 99 10.79 2.01 -2.60
CA ALA A 99 11.60 1.94 -3.81
C ALA A 99 11.66 3.29 -4.49
N TYR A 100 12.82 3.64 -5.02
CA TYR A 100 12.99 4.81 -5.88
C TYR A 100 13.23 4.36 -7.32
N THR A 101 12.89 5.24 -8.26
CA THR A 101 13.26 5.12 -9.66
C THR A 101 13.54 6.51 -10.20
N VAL A 102 14.76 6.71 -10.68
CA VAL A 102 15.18 7.92 -11.38
C VAL A 102 15.10 7.66 -12.88
N ILE A 103 14.42 8.54 -13.59
CA ILE A 103 14.22 8.47 -15.04
C ILE A 103 14.98 9.62 -15.68
N CYS A 104 15.83 9.28 -16.65
CA CYS A 104 16.63 10.24 -17.41
C CYS A 104 16.63 9.90 -18.91
N ASP A 105 17.12 10.83 -19.74
CA ASP A 105 17.46 10.55 -21.14
C ASP A 105 18.94 10.15 -21.19
N ASP A 106 19.24 9.00 -21.81
CA ASP A 106 20.62 8.48 -21.96
C ASP A 106 21.51 9.32 -22.90
N GLY A 107 20.99 10.45 -23.41
CA GLY A 107 21.67 11.31 -24.38
C GLY A 107 21.69 10.71 -25.79
N ALA A 108 21.14 9.50 -25.96
CA ALA A 108 20.90 8.85 -27.25
C ALA A 108 19.41 8.89 -27.65
N GLY A 109 18.58 9.59 -26.88
CA GLY A 109 17.15 9.76 -27.14
C GLY A 109 16.31 8.56 -26.68
N SER A 110 16.83 7.76 -25.74
CA SER A 110 16.10 6.69 -25.07
C SER A 110 16.00 6.98 -23.57
N ALA A 111 14.90 6.56 -22.95
CA ALA A 111 14.76 6.66 -21.51
C ALA A 111 15.67 5.62 -20.84
N ALA A 112 16.51 6.09 -19.92
CA ALA A 112 17.27 5.27 -18.97
C ALA A 112 16.66 5.39 -17.58
N PHE A 113 16.94 4.38 -16.74
CA PHE A 113 16.36 4.22 -15.42
C PHE A 113 17.44 3.72 -14.47
N ASP A 114 17.51 4.33 -13.29
CA ASP A 114 18.19 3.76 -12.12
C ASP A 114 17.15 3.52 -11.04
N ASP A 115 17.22 2.37 -10.39
CA ASP A 115 16.30 1.95 -9.34
C ASP A 115 17.04 1.37 -8.15
N GLY A 116 16.39 1.47 -6.99
CA GLY A 116 16.89 0.95 -5.73
C GLY A 116 15.85 1.08 -4.64
N ASP A 117 16.24 0.73 -3.42
CA ASP A 117 15.41 0.81 -2.23
C ASP A 117 16.00 1.75 -1.18
N PHE A 118 15.29 1.94 -0.06
CA PHE A 118 15.76 2.78 1.05
C PHE A 118 16.35 1.92 2.18
N SER A 119 16.92 0.75 1.87
CA SER A 119 17.63 -0.06 2.87
C SER A 119 18.85 0.65 3.47
N GLY A 120 19.45 1.57 2.70
CA GLY A 120 20.48 2.53 3.10
C GLY A 120 20.01 3.63 4.07
N ALA A 121 18.70 3.78 4.30
CA ALA A 121 18.22 4.93 5.07
C ALA A 121 18.73 4.94 6.51
N THR A 122 19.16 6.13 6.95
CA THR A 122 19.58 6.40 8.33
C THR A 122 18.78 7.58 8.90
N LEU A 123 18.88 7.80 10.22
CA LEU A 123 18.36 9.02 10.84
C LEU A 123 19.05 10.24 10.23
N HIS A 124 18.41 11.41 10.28
CA HIS A 124 18.94 12.65 9.69
C HIS A 124 20.35 13.06 10.15
N ASP A 125 20.86 12.52 11.25
CA ASP A 125 22.22 12.73 11.74
C ASP A 125 23.27 11.75 11.19
N GLY A 126 22.86 10.81 10.33
CA GLY A 126 23.70 9.82 9.67
C GLY A 126 24.22 10.23 8.30
N ASP A 127 24.79 9.26 7.59
CA ASP A 127 25.38 9.38 6.25
C ASP A 127 24.46 8.86 5.14
N GLY A 128 23.31 8.28 5.46
CA GLY A 128 22.37 7.77 4.46
C GLY A 128 22.81 6.48 3.77
N GLU A 129 23.85 5.81 4.28
CA GLU A 129 24.44 4.58 3.73
C GLU A 129 24.43 3.45 4.78
N GLY A 130 23.25 3.19 5.33
CA GLY A 130 22.99 2.13 6.29
C GLY A 130 23.10 0.74 5.66
N GLY A 131 23.77 -0.19 6.34
CA GLY A 131 23.85 -1.58 5.84
C GLY A 131 22.60 -2.44 6.07
N VAL A 132 21.54 -1.91 6.71
CA VAL A 132 20.34 -2.66 7.09
C VAL A 132 19.12 -1.73 7.11
N ALA A 133 18.04 -2.16 6.43
CA ALA A 133 16.76 -1.45 6.44
C ALA A 133 16.22 -1.23 7.85
N ILE A 134 15.94 0.03 8.18
CA ILE A 134 15.34 0.45 9.44
C ILE A 134 13.82 0.67 9.30
N THR A 135 13.11 0.65 10.42
CA THR A 135 11.71 1.09 10.45
C THR A 135 11.65 2.61 10.47
N LEU A 136 11.00 3.17 9.46
CA LEU A 136 10.75 4.58 9.25
C LEU A 136 9.43 4.95 9.92
N ASN A 137 9.46 5.93 10.81
CA ASN A 137 8.29 6.39 11.55
C ASN A 137 7.83 7.78 11.05
N PRO A 138 6.52 8.04 10.99
CA PRO A 138 5.98 9.35 10.63
C PRO A 138 6.45 10.44 11.61
N GLY A 139 6.76 11.62 11.07
CA GLY A 139 7.22 12.77 11.84
C GLY A 139 8.69 12.71 12.29
N THR A 140 9.45 11.73 11.80
CA THR A 140 10.92 11.72 11.89
C THR A 140 11.50 11.92 10.51
N THR A 141 12.54 12.76 10.42
CA THR A 141 13.29 12.98 9.19
C THR A 141 14.40 11.95 9.06
N TYR A 142 14.54 11.41 7.85
CA TYR A 142 15.55 10.41 7.48
C TYR A 142 16.34 10.91 6.28
N VAL A 143 17.50 10.30 6.08
CA VAL A 143 18.38 10.57 4.94
C VAL A 143 18.78 9.26 4.29
N VAL A 144 18.94 9.28 2.97
CA VAL A 144 19.38 8.13 2.17
C VAL A 144 20.26 8.64 1.03
N VAL A 145 21.25 7.84 0.65
CA VAL A 145 22.01 7.99 -0.58
C VAL A 145 21.31 7.21 -1.68
N ILE A 146 21.03 7.88 -2.80
CA ILE A 146 20.39 7.32 -3.99
C ILE A 146 21.46 7.17 -5.05
N ASP A 147 21.77 5.93 -5.41
CA ASP A 147 22.67 5.60 -6.51
C ASP A 147 22.01 5.89 -7.86
N VAL A 148 22.68 6.68 -8.71
CA VAL A 148 22.25 7.05 -10.07
C VAL A 148 23.36 6.89 -11.12
N PRO A 149 23.98 5.70 -11.24
CA PRO A 149 25.15 5.49 -12.12
C PRO A 149 24.86 5.66 -13.61
N THR A 150 23.59 5.57 -14.03
CA THR A 150 23.17 5.78 -15.43
C THR A 150 22.60 7.18 -15.62
N CYS A 151 21.87 7.67 -14.63
CA CYS A 151 21.17 8.94 -14.59
C CYS A 151 21.94 10.00 -13.79
N GLY A 152 23.25 10.04 -14.02
CA GLY A 152 24.13 11.02 -13.40
C GLY A 152 23.72 12.46 -13.74
N PRO A 153 23.83 13.39 -12.79
CA PRO A 153 23.51 14.81 -12.97
C PRO A 153 24.32 15.44 -14.11
N THR A 154 23.62 16.04 -15.08
CA THR A 154 24.21 16.67 -16.26
C THR A 154 23.73 18.12 -16.38
N ALA A 155 24.52 18.98 -17.05
CA ALA A 155 24.21 20.41 -17.08
C ALA A 155 22.96 20.73 -17.92
N ASN A 156 22.02 21.47 -17.35
CA ASN A 156 20.75 21.87 -17.97
C ASN A 156 19.86 20.67 -18.40
N THR A 157 19.85 19.61 -17.61
CA THR A 157 18.94 18.49 -17.78
C THR A 157 18.04 18.36 -16.56
N ASP A 158 16.86 17.76 -16.78
CA ASP A 158 15.87 17.50 -15.74
C ASP A 158 15.64 15.99 -15.69
N HIS A 159 15.76 15.38 -14.51
CA HIS A 159 15.44 13.98 -14.29
C HIS A 159 14.15 13.86 -13.47
N ILE A 160 13.44 12.75 -13.61
CA ILE A 160 12.22 12.50 -12.82
C ILE A 160 12.55 11.46 -11.77
N LEU A 161 12.43 11.83 -10.50
CA LEU A 161 12.50 10.91 -9.37
C LEU A 161 11.08 10.49 -8.98
N VAL A 162 10.85 9.18 -9.02
CA VAL A 162 9.62 8.56 -8.53
C VAL A 162 9.95 7.74 -7.29
N ILE A 163 9.32 8.06 -6.17
CA ILE A 163 9.40 7.27 -4.95
C ILE A 163 8.08 6.52 -4.81
N SER A 164 8.14 5.21 -4.63
CA SER A 164 6.97 4.35 -4.48
C SER A 164 7.06 3.60 -3.15
N VAL A 165 5.89 3.39 -2.56
CA VAL A 165 5.74 2.71 -1.29
C VAL A 165 4.91 1.46 -1.49
N ILE A 166 5.35 0.30 -0.99
CA ILE A 166 4.54 -0.92 -1.02
C ILE A 166 3.31 -0.71 -0.13
N GLY A 167 2.11 -0.88 -0.70
CA GLY A 167 0.85 -0.63 0.02
C GLY A 167 0.50 0.85 0.21
N GLY A 168 1.38 1.77 -0.22
CA GLY A 168 1.19 3.21 -0.15
C GLY A 168 1.00 3.90 -1.50
N GLY A 169 1.12 5.21 -1.49
CA GLY A 169 1.14 6.07 -2.67
C GLY A 169 2.54 6.24 -3.26
N SER A 170 2.60 6.96 -4.38
CA SER A 170 3.85 7.40 -5.01
C SER A 170 4.04 8.91 -4.90
N THR A 171 5.30 9.32 -4.86
CA THR A 171 5.72 10.72 -4.91
C THR A 171 6.53 10.93 -6.18
N TYR A 172 6.30 12.08 -6.81
CA TYR A 172 6.96 12.47 -8.04
C TYR A 172 7.66 13.79 -7.79
N GLU A 173 8.95 13.82 -8.05
CA GLU A 173 9.79 15.01 -7.93
C GLU A 173 10.63 15.17 -9.19
N GLU A 174 10.85 16.42 -9.60
CA GLU A 174 11.67 16.76 -10.75
C GLU A 174 13.02 17.27 -10.24
N LEU A 175 14.08 16.53 -10.56
CA LEU A 175 15.45 16.89 -10.21
C LEU A 175 15.97 17.83 -11.29
N GLN A 176 16.14 19.11 -10.97
CA GLN A 176 16.57 20.13 -11.93
C GLN A 176 18.06 20.44 -11.73
N TYR A 177 18.87 20.14 -12.74
CA TYR A 177 20.30 20.40 -12.68
C TYR A 177 20.64 21.74 -13.36
N GLY A 178 21.39 22.57 -12.62
CA GLY A 178 21.84 23.87 -13.12
C GLY A 178 22.78 23.78 -14.33
N SER A 179 23.27 24.92 -14.79
CA SER A 179 24.16 25.00 -15.95
C SER A 179 25.59 24.47 -15.70
N ALA A 180 25.95 24.24 -14.45
CA ALA A 180 27.21 23.65 -14.01
C ALA A 180 27.00 22.90 -12.68
N PRO A 181 26.37 21.71 -12.69
CA PRO A 181 26.10 20.95 -11.48
C PRO A 181 27.42 20.55 -10.81
N ALA A 182 27.49 20.74 -9.50
CA ALA A 182 28.62 20.37 -8.67
C ALA A 182 28.15 19.64 -7.40
N VAL A 183 29.05 18.87 -6.79
CA VAL A 183 28.81 18.26 -5.47
C VAL A 183 28.42 19.33 -4.45
N GLY A 184 27.33 19.08 -3.74
CA GLY A 184 26.72 19.99 -2.77
C GLY A 184 25.64 20.92 -3.34
N ASP A 185 25.38 20.89 -4.66
CA ASP A 185 24.26 21.64 -5.25
C ASP A 185 22.93 20.98 -4.89
N VAL A 186 21.96 21.82 -4.54
CA VAL A 186 20.58 21.42 -4.25
C VAL A 186 19.82 21.33 -5.57
N VAL A 187 19.18 20.18 -5.81
CA VAL A 187 18.46 19.86 -7.06
C VAL A 187 16.96 19.72 -6.87
N VAL A 188 16.49 19.76 -5.60
CA VAL A 188 15.10 19.88 -5.14
C VAL A 188 15.03 20.77 -3.91
#